data_AF-A0A445B855-F1
#
_entry.id   AF-A0A445B855-F1
#
_cell.length_a   1.000
_cell.length_b   1.000
_cell.length_c   1.000
_cell.angle_alpha   90.00
_cell.angle_beta   90.00
_cell.angle_gamma   90.00
#
_symmetry.space_group_name_H-M   'P 1'
#
loop_
_entity.id
_entity.type
_entity.pdbx_description
1 polymer ?
#
loop_
_entity_poly.entity_id
_entity_poly.type
_entity_poly.pdbx_seq_one_letter_code
_entity_poly.pdbx_strand_id
1 'polypeptide(L)'
;MVAAVCRFGRTAFLLITITFCLSVLQPFANARCDYTFNDGNKLYNYTLSSPIRHFPHGILSEDGFYKVSVNESTLWFQLCDEMVFNHDPPICADCWECGGPTRCGMECNALVSNNIGGYHVCTTLGRGSQIEVDVIDKKNPHTGVIVKMSSGGLKTNCSLAVSVLCDYNGVKEPYTLQRLGACNYATQLKHPSACAIVVNVHGGGLGWFGTLSIVVVCLFATYLLAGAAYRFFFLGIRGVDVQFESVVHNAKAIPNVDFWASLPRRIQIWFSSLVRRFKGPSEGYRSSYSPVNF
;
A
#
# COMPACT_ATOMS: atom_id res chain seq x y z
N MET A 1 -3.28 -3.84 -47.61
CA MET A 1 -2.68 -4.30 -46.34
C MET A 1 -2.21 -3.16 -45.41
N VAL A 2 -1.93 -1.94 -45.90
CA VAL A 2 -1.42 -0.82 -45.06
C VAL A 2 -2.51 -0.11 -44.23
N ALA A 3 -3.77 -0.12 -44.67
CA ALA A 3 -4.89 0.52 -43.95
C ALA A 3 -5.34 -0.24 -42.69
N ALA A 4 -5.03 -1.54 -42.57
CA ALA A 4 -5.37 -2.35 -41.40
C ALA A 4 -4.36 -2.14 -40.24
N VAL A 5 -3.10 -1.83 -40.55
CA VAL A 5 -2.04 -1.61 -39.57
C VAL A 5 -2.21 -0.27 -38.83
N CYS A 6 -2.69 0.77 -39.52
CA CYS A 6 -2.98 2.08 -38.90
C CYS A 6 -4.24 2.10 -38.01
N ARG A 7 -5.23 1.22 -38.24
CA ARG A 7 -6.38 1.09 -37.32
C ARG A 7 -6.00 0.38 -36.03
N PHE A 8 -5.10 -0.60 -36.11
CA PHE A 8 -4.62 -1.39 -34.97
C PHE A 8 -3.71 -0.56 -34.04
N GLY A 9 -2.85 0.29 -34.59
CA GLY A 9 -1.97 1.16 -33.79
C GLY A 9 -2.73 2.25 -33.01
N ARG A 10 -3.84 2.76 -33.56
CA ARG A 10 -4.62 3.85 -32.97
C ARG A 10 -5.51 3.37 -31.82
N THR A 11 -6.08 2.16 -31.93
CA THR A 11 -6.78 1.48 -30.82
C THR A 11 -5.81 0.99 -29.76
N ALA A 12 -4.64 0.45 -30.15
CA ALA A 12 -3.62 0.00 -29.21
C ALA A 12 -3.06 1.16 -28.36
N PHE A 13 -2.81 2.33 -28.96
CA PHE A 13 -2.33 3.50 -28.22
C PHE A 13 -3.36 4.02 -27.21
N LEU A 14 -4.63 4.11 -27.62
CA LEU A 14 -5.73 4.49 -26.73
C LEU A 14 -5.86 3.48 -25.58
N LEU A 15 -5.80 2.18 -25.87
CA LEU A 15 -5.82 1.12 -24.86
C LEU A 15 -4.66 1.23 -23.87
N ILE A 16 -3.44 1.49 -24.34
CA ILE A 16 -2.25 1.68 -23.50
C ILE A 16 -2.37 2.93 -22.63
N THR A 17 -2.87 4.04 -23.17
CA THR A 17 -3.09 5.26 -22.37
C THR A 17 -4.20 5.09 -21.33
N ILE A 18 -5.25 4.35 -21.66
CA ILE A 18 -6.34 4.04 -20.72
C ILE A 18 -5.84 3.09 -19.62
N THR A 19 -5.05 2.07 -19.96
CA THR A 19 -4.45 1.16 -18.95
C THR A 19 -3.43 1.86 -18.07
N PHE A 20 -2.59 2.74 -18.63
CA PHE A 20 -1.64 3.52 -17.84
C PHE A 20 -2.36 4.49 -16.89
N CYS A 21 -3.41 5.17 -17.36
CA CYS A 21 -4.22 6.05 -16.52
C CYS A 21 -4.98 5.25 -15.43
N LEU A 22 -5.54 4.08 -15.77
CA LEU A 22 -6.16 3.15 -14.82
C LEU A 22 -5.17 2.62 -13.78
N SER A 23 -3.90 2.38 -14.15
CA SER A 23 -2.85 1.93 -13.23
C SER A 23 -2.42 3.02 -12.23
N VAL A 24 -2.44 4.30 -12.64
CA VAL A 24 -2.18 5.44 -11.75
C VAL A 24 -3.39 5.75 -10.85
N LEU A 25 -4.59 5.41 -11.30
CA LEU A 25 -5.84 5.50 -10.53
C LEU A 25 -6.06 4.32 -9.58
N GLN A 26 -5.18 3.31 -9.57
CA GLN A 26 -5.28 2.28 -8.55
C GLN A 26 -5.03 2.94 -7.18
N PRO A 27 -5.98 2.82 -6.23
CA PRO A 27 -5.69 3.20 -4.86
C PRO A 27 -4.46 2.38 -4.45
N PHE A 28 -3.43 3.06 -3.92
CA PHE A 28 -2.34 2.39 -3.23
C PHE A 28 -2.99 1.35 -2.32
N ALA A 29 -2.63 0.08 -2.48
CA ALA A 29 -3.17 -0.99 -1.67
C ALA A 29 -3.04 -0.56 -0.20
N ASN A 30 -4.18 -0.34 0.48
CA ASN A 30 -4.16 0.02 1.89
C ASN A 30 -3.33 -1.03 2.61
N ALA A 31 -2.35 -0.60 3.40
CA ALA A 31 -1.60 -1.55 4.21
C ALA A 31 -2.60 -2.30 5.09
N ARG A 32 -2.38 -3.60 5.27
CA ARG A 32 -3.26 -4.48 6.04
C ARG A 32 -3.40 -3.89 7.45
N CYS A 33 -4.65 -3.65 7.89
CA CYS A 33 -5.03 -2.99 9.15
C CYS A 33 -4.78 -1.48 9.31
N ASP A 34 -4.63 -0.72 8.23
CA ASP A 34 -4.75 0.73 8.33
C ASP A 34 -6.22 1.15 8.29
N TYR A 35 -6.62 2.02 9.23
CA TYR A 35 -7.98 2.51 9.32
C TYR A 35 -8.00 4.02 9.55
N THR A 36 -8.89 4.72 8.85
CA THR A 36 -9.07 6.16 8.98
C THR A 36 -10.49 6.47 9.39
N PHE A 37 -10.64 7.24 10.47
CA PHE A 37 -11.93 7.73 10.95
C PHE A 37 -11.98 9.25 10.83
N ASN A 38 -13.00 9.76 10.15
CA ASN A 38 -13.19 11.20 9.98
C ASN A 38 -14.23 11.71 10.98
N ASP A 39 -13.85 12.74 11.74
CA ASP A 39 -14.70 13.44 12.70
C ASP A 39 -14.67 14.95 12.41
N GLY A 40 -15.52 15.38 11.49
CA GLY A 40 -15.59 16.76 11.01
C GLY A 40 -14.31 17.20 10.32
N ASN A 41 -13.50 18.02 11.00
CA ASN A 41 -12.23 18.57 10.48
C ASN A 41 -10.99 17.78 10.91
N LYS A 42 -11.17 16.75 11.74
CA LYS A 42 -10.08 15.91 12.25
C LYS A 42 -10.15 14.54 11.59
N LEU A 43 -9.04 14.12 10.98
CA LEU A 43 -8.88 12.77 10.49
C LEU A 43 -8.01 11.99 11.46
N TYR A 44 -8.58 10.97 12.07
CA TYR A 44 -7.87 10.04 12.92
C TYR A 44 -7.35 8.90 12.06
N ASN A 45 -6.03 8.75 12.03
CA ASN A 45 -5.39 7.65 11.33
C ASN A 45 -4.88 6.62 12.35
N TYR A 46 -5.22 5.37 12.13
CA TYR A 46 -4.81 4.22 12.93
C TYR A 46 -3.95 3.32 12.06
N THR A 47 -2.69 3.14 12.46
CA THR A 47 -1.70 2.38 11.71
C THR A 47 -1.19 1.24 12.58
N LEU A 48 -2.01 0.18 12.67
CA LEU A 48 -1.78 -0.91 13.63
C LEU A 48 -0.51 -1.70 13.33
N SER A 49 -0.22 -1.96 12.05
CA SER A 49 0.94 -2.73 11.58
C SER A 49 2.20 -1.89 11.37
N SER A 50 2.11 -0.56 11.55
CA SER A 50 3.25 0.33 11.34
C SER A 50 4.24 0.27 12.51
N PRO A 51 5.56 0.35 12.23
CA PRO A 51 6.59 0.36 13.27
C PRO A 51 6.48 1.61 14.15
N ILE A 52 6.56 1.41 15.46
CA ILE A 52 6.65 2.47 16.47
C ILE A 52 7.91 2.26 17.32
N ARG A 53 8.31 3.27 18.11
CA ARG A 53 9.49 3.13 18.97
C ARG A 53 9.32 1.93 19.90
N HIS A 54 10.33 1.07 19.94
CA HIS A 54 10.36 -0.20 20.69
C HIS A 54 9.44 -1.31 20.17
N PHE A 55 8.64 -1.08 19.12
CA PHE A 55 7.82 -2.12 18.47
C PHE A 55 7.98 -2.05 16.94
N PRO A 56 9.00 -2.72 16.38
CA PRO A 56 9.30 -2.66 14.94
C PRO A 56 8.23 -3.33 14.08
N HIS A 57 7.39 -4.18 14.68
CA HIS A 57 6.31 -4.89 14.00
C HIS A 57 4.92 -4.34 14.35
N GLY A 58 4.85 -3.17 15.00
CA GLY A 58 3.58 -2.57 15.41
C GLY A 58 2.82 -3.48 16.37
N ILE A 59 1.57 -3.83 16.02
CA ILE A 59 0.70 -4.71 16.80
C ILE A 59 0.92 -6.21 16.54
N LEU A 60 1.82 -6.58 15.63
CA LEU A 60 2.09 -8.00 15.39
C LEU A 60 2.82 -8.57 16.61
N SER A 61 2.37 -9.72 17.09
CA SER A 61 3.08 -10.45 18.15
C SER A 61 4.47 -10.86 17.64
N GLU A 62 5.50 -10.68 18.48
CA GLU A 62 6.88 -11.09 18.19
C GLU A 62 7.01 -12.61 18.03
N ASP A 63 6.20 -13.37 18.77
CA ASP A 63 6.13 -14.83 18.69
C ASP A 63 5.28 -15.34 17.53
N GLY A 64 4.65 -14.45 16.76
CA GLY A 64 3.78 -14.77 15.62
C GLY A 64 2.31 -14.99 15.96
N PHE A 65 1.95 -15.00 17.24
CA PHE A 65 0.56 -15.04 17.72
C PHE A 65 0.43 -14.51 19.16
N TYR A 66 -0.77 -14.06 19.51
CA TYR A 66 -1.22 -13.85 20.88
C TYR A 66 -1.94 -15.09 21.40
N LYS A 67 -1.77 -15.40 22.69
CA LYS A 67 -2.39 -16.55 23.33
C LYS A 67 -3.15 -16.12 24.58
N VAL A 68 -4.38 -16.62 24.73
CA VAL A 68 -5.22 -16.40 25.92
C VAL A 68 -5.82 -17.72 26.35
N SER A 69 -5.56 -18.16 27.57
CA SER A 69 -6.15 -19.39 28.12
C SER A 69 -7.09 -19.05 29.27
N VAL A 70 -8.37 -19.38 29.13
CA VAL A 70 -9.42 -19.15 30.15
C VAL A 70 -10.37 -20.35 30.18
N ASN A 71 -10.67 -20.88 31.37
CA ASN A 71 -11.67 -21.93 31.60
C ASN A 71 -11.54 -23.13 30.61
N GLU A 72 -10.35 -23.71 30.53
CA GLU A 72 -10.01 -24.84 29.62
C GLU A 72 -10.16 -24.57 28.11
N SER A 73 -10.46 -23.33 27.74
CA SER A 73 -10.37 -22.84 26.36
C SER A 73 -9.08 -22.08 26.16
N THR A 74 -8.44 -22.28 25.00
CA THR A 74 -7.27 -21.51 24.59
C THR A 74 -7.55 -20.84 23.25
N LEU A 75 -7.42 -19.53 23.23
CA LEU A 75 -7.54 -18.69 22.05
C LEU A 75 -6.13 -18.36 21.55
N TRP A 76 -5.88 -18.57 20.27
CA TRP A 76 -4.75 -18.04 19.54
C TRP A 76 -5.25 -17.07 18.48
N PHE A 77 -4.58 -15.93 18.34
CA PHE A 77 -4.90 -15.00 17.27
C PHE A 77 -3.70 -14.14 16.90
N GLN A 78 -3.63 -13.70 15.67
CA GLN A 78 -2.70 -12.68 15.20
C GLN A 78 -3.51 -11.55 14.56
N LEU A 79 -3.20 -10.33 14.95
CA LEU A 79 -3.83 -9.16 14.35
C LEU A 79 -3.10 -8.81 13.07
N CYS A 80 -3.82 -8.48 12.00
CA CYS A 80 -3.26 -7.90 10.77
C CYS A 80 -2.37 -8.82 9.93
N ASP A 81 -2.17 -10.06 10.38
CA ASP A 81 -1.53 -11.11 9.60
C ASP A 81 -2.05 -12.50 10.02
N GLU A 82 -1.58 -13.53 9.35
CA GLU A 82 -1.82 -14.92 9.72
C GLU A 82 -0.94 -15.35 10.89
N MET A 83 -1.40 -16.33 11.68
CA MET A 83 -0.61 -16.85 12.79
C MET A 83 0.54 -17.71 12.27
N VAL A 84 1.69 -17.60 12.92
CA VAL A 84 2.88 -18.39 12.59
C VAL A 84 3.32 -19.17 13.82
N PHE A 85 3.48 -20.48 13.68
CA PHE A 85 3.96 -21.36 14.76
C PHE A 85 5.32 -21.92 14.38
N ASN A 86 6.38 -21.49 15.10
CA ASN A 86 7.73 -22.03 14.90
C ASN A 86 7.94 -23.36 15.63
N HIS A 87 7.41 -23.48 16.85
CA HIS A 87 7.48 -24.66 17.70
C HIS A 87 6.09 -24.98 18.23
N ASP A 88 5.74 -26.27 18.28
CA ASP A 88 4.51 -26.80 18.88
C ASP A 88 3.19 -26.16 18.38
N PRO A 89 2.79 -26.43 17.12
CA PRO A 89 1.47 -25.99 16.64
C PRO A 89 0.36 -26.63 17.48
N PRO A 90 -0.81 -25.98 17.59
CA PRO A 90 -1.94 -26.49 18.36
C PRO A 90 -2.38 -27.88 17.85
N ILE A 91 -2.40 -28.85 18.76
CA ILE A 91 -2.87 -30.21 18.48
C ILE A 91 -4.33 -30.30 18.91
N CYS A 92 -5.23 -30.35 17.93
CA CYS A 92 -6.66 -30.41 18.17
C CYS A 92 -7.40 -31.07 17.01
N ALA A 93 -8.57 -31.64 17.30
CA ALA A 93 -9.48 -32.17 16.30
C ALA A 93 -10.14 -31.03 15.50
N ASP A 94 -10.59 -31.35 14.28
CA ASP A 94 -11.39 -30.46 13.39
C ASP A 94 -10.70 -29.18 12.87
N CYS A 95 -9.37 -29.18 12.72
CA CYS A 95 -8.64 -28.02 12.19
C CYS A 95 -8.56 -27.93 10.65
N TRP A 96 -9.61 -28.30 9.92
CA TRP A 96 -9.57 -28.36 8.45
C TRP A 96 -9.49 -26.99 7.77
N GLU A 97 -10.08 -25.96 8.35
CA GLU A 97 -10.19 -24.62 7.75
C GLU A 97 -9.01 -23.68 8.11
N CYS A 98 -8.03 -24.16 8.88
CA CYS A 98 -6.89 -23.36 9.35
C CYS A 98 -5.58 -24.17 9.27
N GLY A 99 -5.20 -24.63 8.07
CA GLY A 99 -3.92 -25.33 7.83
C GLY A 99 -3.97 -26.85 7.98
N GLY A 100 -5.12 -27.44 8.33
CA GLY A 100 -5.31 -28.88 8.41
C GLY A 100 -4.70 -29.52 9.66
N PRO A 101 -4.77 -30.86 9.78
CA PRO A 101 -4.40 -31.58 11.01
C PRO A 101 -2.90 -31.55 11.33
N THR A 102 -2.03 -31.33 10.33
CA THR A 102 -0.57 -31.32 10.51
C THR A 102 0.00 -29.94 10.84
N ARG A 103 -0.74 -28.88 10.49
CA ARG A 103 -0.27 -27.49 10.48
C ARG A 103 -1.35 -26.54 10.98
N CYS A 104 -2.14 -27.02 11.94
CA CYS A 104 -3.25 -26.28 12.51
C CYS A 104 -2.78 -24.94 13.05
N GLY A 105 -3.48 -23.86 12.69
CA GLY A 105 -3.13 -22.50 13.10
C GLY A 105 -2.42 -21.68 12.03
N MET A 106 -1.80 -22.28 11.00
CA MET A 106 -0.92 -21.52 10.09
C MET A 106 -1.60 -20.87 8.87
N GLU A 107 -2.88 -21.16 8.58
CA GLU A 107 -3.61 -20.55 7.44
C GLU A 107 -4.79 -19.67 7.90
N CYS A 108 -4.78 -19.27 9.17
CA CYS A 108 -5.82 -18.43 9.74
C CYS A 108 -5.21 -17.43 10.72
N ASN A 109 -5.98 -16.39 11.04
CA ASN A 109 -5.54 -15.34 11.95
C ASN A 109 -6.18 -15.46 13.34
N ALA A 110 -7.17 -16.35 13.52
CA ALA A 110 -7.75 -16.60 14.83
C ALA A 110 -8.32 -18.03 14.95
N LEU A 111 -8.01 -18.70 16.06
CA LEU A 111 -8.38 -20.07 16.37
C LEU A 111 -8.68 -20.22 17.86
N VAL A 112 -9.74 -20.94 18.20
CA VAL A 112 -10.00 -21.34 19.59
C VAL A 112 -9.99 -22.84 19.73
N SER A 113 -9.32 -23.34 20.76
CA SER A 113 -9.41 -24.73 21.22
C SER A 113 -10.28 -24.77 22.47
N ASN A 114 -11.29 -25.64 22.46
CA ASN A 114 -12.08 -25.96 23.63
C ASN A 114 -11.81 -27.41 24.04
N ASN A 115 -11.61 -27.66 25.33
CA ASN A 115 -11.56 -29.01 25.85
C ASN A 115 -12.99 -29.58 25.97
N ILE A 116 -13.28 -30.66 25.25
CA ILE A 116 -14.57 -31.35 25.32
C ILE A 116 -14.28 -32.79 25.72
N GLY A 117 -14.58 -33.17 26.96
CA GLY A 117 -14.44 -34.56 27.41
C GLY A 117 -12.99 -35.10 27.41
N GLY A 118 -11.99 -34.23 27.60
CA GLY A 118 -10.58 -34.61 27.71
C GLY A 118 -9.78 -34.52 26.41
N TYR A 119 -10.38 -34.07 25.31
CA TYR A 119 -9.69 -33.77 24.06
C TYR A 119 -9.97 -32.35 23.57
N HIS A 120 -8.98 -31.76 22.92
CA HIS A 120 -9.04 -30.42 22.37
C HIS A 120 -9.69 -30.41 20.99
N VAL A 121 -10.78 -29.65 20.83
CA VAL A 121 -11.46 -29.41 19.55
C VAL A 121 -11.21 -27.97 19.13
N CYS A 122 -10.71 -27.79 17.91
CA CYS A 122 -10.44 -26.47 17.36
C CYS A 122 -11.59 -25.94 16.52
N THR A 123 -11.81 -24.63 16.63
CA THR A 123 -12.75 -23.89 15.80
C THR A 123 -12.07 -22.64 15.29
N THR A 124 -12.03 -22.50 13.97
CA THR A 124 -11.51 -21.30 13.31
C THR A 124 -12.45 -20.12 13.56
N LEU A 125 -11.91 -18.99 14.02
CA LEU A 125 -12.70 -17.78 14.31
C LEU A 125 -12.50 -16.69 13.26
N GLY A 126 -11.37 -16.73 12.55
CA GLY A 126 -11.01 -15.72 11.57
C GLY A 126 -10.16 -16.32 10.47
N ARG A 127 -10.38 -15.89 9.23
CA ARG A 127 -9.46 -16.18 8.12
C ARG A 127 -8.67 -14.91 7.80
N GLY A 128 -7.39 -15.04 7.44
CA GLY A 128 -6.49 -13.90 7.23
C GLY A 128 -7.05 -12.82 6.28
N SER A 129 -7.91 -13.17 5.33
CA SER A 129 -8.50 -12.25 4.36
C SER A 129 -9.69 -11.41 4.86
N GLN A 130 -10.29 -11.74 6.01
CA GLN A 130 -11.50 -11.09 6.52
C GLN A 130 -11.23 -10.39 7.86
N ILE A 131 -10.71 -9.17 7.76
CA ILE A 131 -10.41 -8.30 8.90
C ILE A 131 -11.16 -6.98 8.70
N GLU A 132 -12.00 -6.63 9.66
CA GLU A 132 -12.72 -5.36 9.73
C GLU A 132 -12.20 -4.58 10.94
N VAL A 133 -11.89 -3.30 10.76
CA VAL A 133 -11.42 -2.41 11.82
C VAL A 133 -12.43 -1.28 11.99
N ASP A 134 -12.88 -1.02 13.21
CA ASP A 134 -13.71 0.15 13.55
C ASP A 134 -13.18 0.85 14.82
N VAL A 135 -13.65 2.06 15.11
CA VAL A 135 -13.34 2.78 16.35
C VAL A 135 -14.21 2.24 17.49
N ILE A 136 -13.62 2.03 18.67
CA ILE A 136 -14.35 1.56 19.87
C ILE A 136 -15.41 2.58 20.30
N ASP A 137 -15.02 3.86 20.41
CA ASP A 137 -15.90 4.95 20.76
C ASP A 137 -15.75 6.09 19.75
N LYS A 138 -16.79 6.29 18.93
CA LYS A 138 -16.82 7.36 17.92
C LYS A 138 -16.87 8.75 18.54
N LYS A 139 -17.29 8.88 19.80
CA LYS A 139 -17.24 10.15 20.55
C LYS A 139 -15.84 10.43 21.09
N ASN A 140 -15.09 9.39 21.44
CA ASN A 140 -13.73 9.46 21.96
C ASN A 140 -12.78 8.55 21.16
N PRO A 141 -12.38 8.96 19.95
CA PRO A 141 -11.53 8.14 19.06
C PRO A 141 -10.15 7.82 19.63
N HIS A 142 -9.71 8.52 20.67
CA HIS A 142 -8.46 8.23 21.39
C HIS A 142 -8.49 6.96 22.24
N THR A 143 -9.67 6.38 22.49
CA THR A 143 -9.78 5.15 23.29
C THR A 143 -9.13 3.94 22.61
N GLY A 144 -9.22 3.86 21.28
CA GLY A 144 -8.63 2.79 20.48
C GLY A 144 -9.58 2.25 19.42
N VAL A 145 -9.25 1.08 18.89
CA VAL A 145 -9.94 0.43 17.76
C VAL A 145 -10.34 -0.99 18.09
N ILE A 146 -11.40 -1.46 17.46
CA ILE A 146 -11.85 -2.84 17.52
C ILE A 146 -11.52 -3.52 16.19
N VAL A 147 -10.79 -4.62 16.28
CA VAL A 147 -10.43 -5.45 15.13
C VAL A 147 -11.29 -6.70 15.16
N LYS A 148 -12.19 -6.82 14.20
CA LYS A 148 -13.08 -7.96 14.04
C LYS A 148 -12.56 -8.88 12.94
N MET A 149 -12.38 -10.13 13.31
CA MET A 149 -12.00 -11.21 12.43
C MET A 149 -13.18 -12.15 12.29
N SER A 150 -13.47 -12.62 11.07
CA SER A 150 -14.57 -13.55 10.83
C SER A 150 -14.11 -14.74 10.00
N SER A 151 -14.66 -15.91 10.32
CA SER A 151 -14.56 -17.08 9.44
C SER A 151 -15.83 -17.16 8.59
N GLY A 152 -15.72 -16.91 7.29
CA GLY A 152 -16.80 -17.19 6.32
C GLY A 152 -16.96 -18.69 6.01
N GLY A 153 -16.81 -19.57 7.01
CA GLY A 153 -16.80 -21.03 6.87
C GLY A 153 -18.19 -21.64 6.69
N LEU A 154 -18.24 -22.90 6.25
CA LEU A 154 -19.46 -23.57 5.76
C LEU A 154 -20.45 -24.02 6.87
N LYS A 155 -20.00 -24.17 8.13
CA LYS A 155 -20.83 -24.71 9.23
C LYS A 155 -21.40 -23.63 10.15
N THR A 156 -20.62 -22.63 10.53
CA THR A 156 -21.05 -21.54 11.42
C THR A 156 -20.18 -20.30 11.21
N ASN A 157 -20.81 -19.13 11.13
CA ASN A 157 -20.11 -17.85 11.07
C ASN A 157 -19.57 -17.50 12.46
N CYS A 158 -18.36 -17.95 12.76
CA CYS A 158 -17.66 -17.59 13.98
C CYS A 158 -16.93 -16.26 13.79
N SER A 159 -16.79 -15.51 14.89
CA SER A 159 -16.04 -14.25 14.85
C SER A 159 -15.29 -13.99 16.15
N LEU A 160 -14.16 -13.30 16.02
CA LEU A 160 -13.37 -12.80 17.12
C LEU A 160 -13.32 -11.27 17.03
N ALA A 161 -13.71 -10.58 18.09
CA ALA A 161 -13.58 -9.15 18.23
C ALA A 161 -12.48 -8.81 19.25
N VAL A 162 -11.42 -8.16 18.80
CA VAL A 162 -10.30 -7.75 19.65
C VAL A 162 -10.38 -6.24 19.85
N SER A 163 -10.71 -5.81 21.06
CA SER A 163 -10.68 -4.40 21.44
C SER A 163 -9.26 -4.01 21.80
N VAL A 164 -8.60 -3.25 20.95
CA VAL A 164 -7.25 -2.75 21.18
C VAL A 164 -7.34 -1.35 21.77
N LEU A 165 -7.03 -1.25 23.05
CA LEU A 165 -7.04 0.00 23.80
C LEU A 165 -5.69 0.70 23.66
N CYS A 166 -5.74 2.02 23.45
CA CYS A 166 -4.55 2.86 23.44
C CYS A 166 -3.94 2.94 24.85
N ASP A 167 -2.67 2.54 24.98
CA ASP A 167 -1.87 2.71 26.19
C ASP A 167 -0.43 3.07 25.80
N TYR A 168 0.01 4.28 26.15
CA TYR A 168 1.37 4.74 25.89
C TYR A 168 2.41 4.14 26.85
N ASN A 169 1.98 3.56 27.97
CA ASN A 169 2.88 3.05 29.01
C ASN A 169 3.48 1.68 28.67
N GLY A 170 3.02 1.03 27.60
CA GLY A 170 3.54 -0.25 27.14
C GLY A 170 2.43 -1.23 26.74
N VAL A 171 2.84 -2.45 26.44
CA VAL A 171 1.94 -3.53 26.02
C VAL A 171 1.45 -4.27 27.24
N LYS A 172 0.13 -4.50 27.30
CA LYS A 172 -0.45 -5.49 28.22
C LYS A 172 -1.09 -6.57 27.40
N GLU A 173 -0.57 -7.78 27.58
CA GLU A 173 -1.07 -8.98 26.93
C GLU A 173 -2.57 -9.19 27.20
N PRO A 174 -3.26 -9.86 26.26
CA PRO A 174 -4.68 -10.07 26.38
C PRO A 174 -4.98 -11.05 27.52
N TYR A 175 -5.68 -10.59 28.56
CA TYR A 175 -5.99 -11.39 29.75
C TYR A 175 -7.48 -11.75 29.84
N THR A 176 -8.32 -11.21 28.96
CA THR A 176 -9.76 -11.43 28.96
C THR A 176 -10.16 -12.29 27.78
N LEU A 177 -11.04 -13.25 28.03
CA LEU A 177 -11.73 -14.00 26.99
C LEU A 177 -13.21 -14.05 27.36
N GLN A 178 -14.02 -13.31 26.63
CA GLN A 178 -15.47 -13.29 26.81
C GLN A 178 -16.14 -13.96 25.62
N ARG A 179 -17.05 -14.89 25.91
CA ARG A 179 -17.89 -15.51 24.89
C ARG A 179 -19.21 -14.72 24.80
N LEU A 180 -19.41 -14.04 23.67
CA LEU A 180 -20.57 -13.16 23.39
C LEU A 180 -21.74 -13.88 22.69
N GLY A 181 -21.68 -15.22 22.57
CA GLY A 181 -22.72 -16.02 21.94
C GLY A 181 -22.28 -17.47 21.70
N ALA A 182 -22.89 -18.14 20.72
CA ALA A 182 -22.53 -19.52 20.40
C ALA A 182 -21.09 -19.64 19.87
N CYS A 183 -20.64 -18.77 18.98
CA CYS A 183 -19.29 -18.80 18.39
C CYS A 183 -18.65 -17.40 18.20
N ASN A 184 -19.07 -16.44 19.03
CA ASN A 184 -18.53 -15.09 19.02
C ASN A 184 -17.68 -14.89 20.26
N TYR A 185 -16.44 -14.49 20.07
CA TYR A 185 -15.48 -14.27 21.13
C TYR A 185 -15.04 -12.82 21.13
N ALA A 186 -14.76 -12.29 22.32
CA ALA A 186 -14.21 -10.97 22.50
C ALA A 186 -13.04 -11.01 23.47
N THR A 187 -12.01 -10.23 23.17
CA THR A 187 -10.84 -10.06 24.02
C THR A 187 -10.35 -8.62 23.97
N GLN A 188 -9.60 -8.22 24.99
CA GLN A 188 -9.06 -6.87 25.11
C GLN A 188 -7.53 -6.95 25.16
N LEU A 189 -6.89 -6.10 24.38
CA LEU A 189 -5.43 -5.93 24.31
C LEU A 189 -5.11 -4.46 24.55
N LYS A 190 -4.01 -4.16 25.26
CA LYS A 190 -3.51 -2.78 25.34
C LYS A 190 -2.23 -2.65 24.53
N HIS A 191 -2.21 -1.72 23.58
CA HIS A 191 -1.07 -1.51 22.71
C HIS A 191 -0.93 -0.04 22.29
N PRO A 192 0.30 0.52 22.28
CA PRO A 192 0.53 1.89 21.84
C PRO A 192 0.19 2.13 20.35
N SER A 193 0.27 1.12 19.49
CA SER A 193 -0.10 1.23 18.06
C SER A 193 -1.59 1.51 17.82
N ALA A 194 -2.46 1.30 18.81
CA ALA A 194 -3.89 1.63 18.69
C ALA A 194 -4.21 3.11 18.98
N CYS A 195 -3.20 3.88 19.38
CA CYS A 195 -3.38 5.30 19.63
C CYS A 195 -3.54 6.07 18.32
N ALA A 196 -4.64 6.82 18.21
CA ALA A 196 -4.98 7.56 17.00
C ALA A 196 -4.00 8.71 16.74
N ILE A 197 -3.51 8.81 15.50
CA ILE A 197 -2.75 9.96 15.02
C ILE A 197 -3.72 10.96 14.41
N VAL A 198 -3.81 12.14 15.01
CA VAL A 198 -4.69 13.19 14.50
C VAL A 198 -3.98 13.95 13.38
N VAL A 199 -4.47 13.78 12.16
CA VAL A 199 -4.09 14.60 11.03
C VAL A 199 -5.17 15.66 10.88
N ASN A 200 -4.80 16.93 11.08
CA ASN A 200 -5.75 18.01 10.89
C ASN A 200 -6.03 18.13 9.38
N VAL A 201 -7.25 17.86 8.96
CA VAL A 201 -7.65 18.07 7.56
C VAL A 201 -8.03 19.53 7.43
N HIS A 202 -7.04 20.41 7.59
CA HIS A 202 -7.17 21.73 6.99
C HIS A 202 -7.11 21.53 5.49
N GLY A 203 -8.16 21.94 4.79
CA GLY A 203 -8.37 21.76 3.36
C GLY A 203 -7.31 22.43 2.49
N GLY A 204 -6.09 21.89 2.49
CA GLY A 204 -5.08 22.07 1.46
C GLY A 204 -5.36 21.12 0.31
N GLY A 205 -6.61 21.05 -0.14
CA GLY A 205 -6.94 20.34 -1.36
C GLY A 205 -6.27 21.08 -2.51
N LEU A 206 -5.24 20.48 -3.11
CA LEU A 206 -5.03 20.61 -4.55
C LEU A 206 -6.28 20.03 -5.20
N GLY A 207 -7.38 20.80 -5.21
CA GLY A 207 -8.69 20.37 -5.69
C GLY A 207 -8.67 20.15 -7.21
N TRP A 208 -9.60 20.76 -7.94
CA TRP A 208 -9.61 20.77 -9.41
C TRP A 208 -8.23 21.04 -10.04
N PHE A 209 -7.37 21.81 -9.37
CA PHE A 209 -6.01 22.14 -9.82
C PHE A 209 -5.06 20.92 -9.88
N GLY A 210 -5.17 19.98 -8.94
CA GLY A 210 -4.38 18.74 -8.95
C GLY A 210 -4.80 17.84 -10.11
N THR A 211 -6.11 17.65 -10.27
CA THR A 211 -6.69 16.89 -11.38
C THR A 211 -6.35 17.50 -12.73
N LEU A 212 -6.45 18.82 -12.89
CA LEU A 212 -6.01 19.52 -14.10
C LEU A 212 -4.53 19.31 -14.38
N SER A 213 -3.68 19.39 -13.35
CA SER A 213 -2.23 19.23 -13.53
C SER A 213 -1.89 17.83 -14.03
N ILE A 214 -2.55 16.79 -13.50
CA ILE A 214 -2.41 15.41 -13.97
C ILE A 214 -2.90 15.28 -15.43
N VAL A 215 -4.07 15.85 -15.76
CA VAL A 215 -4.60 15.83 -17.12
C VAL A 215 -3.65 16.52 -18.11
N VAL A 216 -3.09 17.67 -17.75
CA VAL A 216 -2.12 18.41 -18.58
C VAL A 216 -0.85 17.58 -18.81
N VAL A 217 -0.31 16.92 -17.78
CA VAL A 217 0.88 16.06 -17.91
C VAL A 217 0.59 14.85 -18.79
N CYS A 218 -0.58 14.21 -18.65
CA CYS A 218 -1.01 13.09 -19.49
C CYS A 218 -1.19 13.50 -20.96
N LEU A 219 -1.81 14.66 -21.22
CA LEU A 219 -1.96 15.20 -22.58
C LEU A 219 -0.59 15.56 -23.20
N PHE A 220 0.34 16.09 -22.40
CA PHE A 220 1.68 16.40 -22.87
C PHE A 220 2.48 15.12 -23.21
N ALA A 221 2.40 14.10 -22.36
CA ALA A 221 3.05 12.81 -22.61
C ALA A 221 2.51 12.14 -23.89
N THR A 222 1.18 12.14 -24.09
CA THR A 222 0.56 11.59 -25.30
C THR A 222 0.95 12.37 -26.56
N TYR A 223 1.05 13.70 -26.47
CA TYR A 223 1.51 14.56 -27.56
C TYR A 223 2.95 14.23 -28.00
N LEU A 224 3.87 14.09 -27.04
CA LEU A 224 5.26 13.72 -27.33
C LEU A 224 5.35 12.33 -27.96
N LEU A 225 4.61 11.36 -27.42
CA LEU A 225 4.57 9.99 -27.93
C LEU A 225 3.98 9.90 -29.35
N ALA A 226 2.93 10.67 -29.64
CA ALA A 226 2.36 10.77 -30.99
C ALA A 226 3.34 11.43 -31.97
N GLY A 227 4.08 12.46 -31.54
CA GLY A 227 5.14 13.10 -32.32
C GLY A 227 6.30 12.16 -32.63
N ALA A 228 6.71 11.33 -31.67
CA ALA A 228 7.73 10.31 -31.83
C ALA A 228 7.27 9.22 -32.82
N ALA A 229 6.05 8.72 -32.67
CA ALA A 229 5.46 7.73 -33.58
C ALA A 229 5.32 8.28 -35.00
N TYR A 230 4.85 9.52 -35.17
CA TYR A 230 4.75 10.16 -36.48
C TYR A 230 6.11 10.25 -37.19
N ARG A 231 7.16 10.63 -36.46
CA ARG A 231 8.52 10.67 -37.01
C ARG A 231 9.06 9.29 -37.36
N PHE A 232 8.80 8.29 -36.51
CA PHE A 232 9.28 6.93 -36.74
C PHE A 232 8.59 6.27 -37.94
N PHE A 233 7.27 6.39 -38.06
CA PHE A 233 6.49 5.71 -39.10
C PHE A 233 6.37 6.48 -40.42
N PHE A 234 6.25 7.81 -40.40
CA PHE A 234 6.01 8.59 -41.63
C PHE A 234 7.26 9.26 -42.22
N LEU A 235 8.27 9.59 -41.40
CA LEU A 235 9.50 10.24 -41.87
C LEU A 235 10.67 9.26 -42.06
N GLY A 236 10.52 7.99 -41.65
CA GLY A 236 11.48 6.91 -41.94
C GLY A 236 12.85 7.06 -41.27
N ILE A 237 12.99 7.99 -40.31
CA ILE A 237 14.26 8.25 -39.62
C ILE A 237 14.45 7.15 -38.57
N ARG A 238 15.15 6.07 -38.94
CA ARG A 238 15.59 5.00 -38.03
C ARG A 238 16.84 5.42 -37.26
N GLY A 239 16.66 6.38 -36.36
CA GLY A 239 17.65 6.73 -35.35
C GLY A 239 16.96 6.78 -34.00
N VAL A 240 16.75 5.61 -33.40
CA VAL A 240 16.51 5.53 -31.96
C VAL A 240 17.86 5.28 -31.32
N ASP A 241 18.74 6.27 -31.37
CA ASP A 241 19.83 6.32 -30.40
C ASP A 241 19.15 6.60 -29.07
N VAL A 242 18.91 5.53 -28.30
CA VAL A 242 18.68 5.61 -26.86
C VAL A 242 20.02 5.97 -26.22
N GLN A 243 20.54 7.14 -26.58
CA GLN A 243 21.59 7.79 -25.83
C GLN A 243 20.87 8.42 -24.64
N PHE A 244 20.99 7.78 -23.48
CA PHE A 244 20.67 8.35 -22.18
C PHE A 244 21.70 9.45 -21.85
N GLU A 245 21.84 10.41 -22.76
CA GLU A 245 22.80 11.49 -22.72
C GLU A 245 22.08 12.75 -23.22
N SER A 246 21.92 13.70 -22.30
CA SER A 246 21.54 15.08 -22.58
C SER A 246 20.17 15.29 -23.24
N VAL A 247 19.15 15.39 -22.38
CA VAL A 247 17.84 16.03 -22.65
C VAL A 247 17.94 17.49 -23.18
N VAL A 248 19.12 18.04 -23.43
CA VAL A 248 19.28 19.49 -23.71
C VAL A 248 20.09 19.86 -24.95
N HIS A 249 20.84 18.97 -25.61
CA HIS A 249 21.72 19.46 -26.69
C HIS A 249 21.29 19.27 -28.14
N ASN A 250 20.24 18.51 -28.46
CA ASN A 250 19.59 18.60 -29.77
C ASN A 250 18.16 18.05 -29.68
N ALA A 251 17.24 18.85 -29.12
CA ALA A 251 15.83 18.50 -29.01
C ALA A 251 15.12 18.55 -30.38
N LYS A 252 15.57 17.77 -31.36
CA LYS A 252 14.81 17.50 -32.58
C LYS A 252 13.82 16.38 -32.28
N ALA A 253 12.96 16.56 -31.29
CA ALA A 253 11.87 15.64 -30.95
C ALA A 253 10.60 16.37 -30.48
N ILE A 254 10.51 17.68 -30.68
CA ILE A 254 9.34 18.48 -30.34
C ILE A 254 8.61 18.80 -31.66
N PRO A 255 7.33 18.44 -31.84
CA PRO A 255 6.53 18.98 -32.93
C PRO A 255 6.27 20.45 -32.62
N ASN A 256 6.46 21.34 -33.59
CA ASN A 256 6.24 22.79 -33.48
C ASN A 256 7.20 23.54 -32.51
N VAL A 257 8.46 23.69 -32.93
CA VAL A 257 9.51 24.46 -32.21
C VAL A 257 9.18 25.95 -32.06
N ASP A 258 8.36 26.50 -32.95
CA ASP A 258 8.02 27.93 -32.98
C ASP A 258 7.10 28.32 -31.82
N PHE A 259 6.27 27.39 -31.34
CA PHE A 259 5.43 27.58 -30.17
C PHE A 259 6.24 27.65 -28.87
N TRP A 260 7.27 26.82 -28.72
CA TRP A 260 8.09 26.78 -27.50
C TRP A 260 9.10 27.94 -27.41
N ALA A 261 9.55 28.44 -28.55
CA ALA A 261 10.37 29.64 -28.64
C ALA A 261 9.62 30.93 -28.22
N SER A 262 8.28 30.90 -28.25
CA SER A 262 7.41 32.03 -27.88
C SER A 262 7.14 32.17 -26.38
N LEU A 263 7.57 31.21 -25.55
CA LEU A 263 7.35 31.24 -24.10
C LEU A 263 8.23 32.29 -23.38
N PRO A 264 7.70 33.00 -22.37
CA PRO A 264 8.44 34.04 -21.65
C PRO A 264 9.74 33.52 -21.01
N ARG A 265 10.83 34.30 -21.13
CA ARG A 265 12.20 33.98 -20.65
C ARG A 265 12.28 33.45 -19.22
N ARG A 266 11.34 33.81 -18.32
CA ARG A 266 11.33 33.33 -16.93
C ARG A 266 11.16 31.82 -16.82
N ILE A 267 10.37 31.17 -17.67
CA ILE A 267 10.14 29.71 -17.60
C ILE A 267 11.38 28.95 -18.10
N GLN A 268 12.07 29.48 -19.12
CA GLN A 268 13.30 28.90 -19.66
C GLN A 268 14.43 28.82 -18.62
N ILE A 269 14.53 29.82 -17.74
CA ILE A 269 15.56 29.89 -16.70
C ILE A 269 15.36 28.79 -15.64
N TRP A 270 14.13 28.50 -15.26
CA TRP A 270 13.81 27.46 -14.26
C TRP A 270 14.17 26.05 -14.74
N PHE A 271 13.95 25.75 -16.01
CA PHE A 271 14.38 24.47 -16.59
C PHE A 271 15.91 24.34 -16.64
N SER A 272 16.63 25.43 -16.95
CA SER A 272 18.10 25.40 -17.05
C SER A 272 18.81 25.16 -15.71
N SER A 273 18.24 25.62 -14.59
CA SER A 273 18.85 25.45 -13.26
C SER A 273 18.64 24.04 -12.70
N LEU A 274 17.47 23.43 -12.96
CA LEU A 274 17.18 22.03 -12.65
C LEU A 274 18.13 21.09 -13.40
N VAL A 275 18.38 21.36 -14.69
CA VAL A 275 19.30 20.57 -15.52
C VAL A 275 20.74 20.63 -15.02
N ARG A 276 21.22 21.79 -14.55
CA ARG A 276 22.57 21.91 -13.97
C ARG A 276 22.73 21.10 -12.68
N ARG A 277 21.65 20.87 -11.93
CA ARG A 277 21.70 20.12 -10.67
C ARG A 277 21.69 18.61 -10.87
N PHE A 278 21.16 18.13 -12.00
CA PHE A 278 21.23 16.70 -12.39
C PHE A 278 22.54 16.31 -13.09
N LYS A 279 23.31 17.29 -13.58
CA LYS A 279 24.60 17.03 -14.25
C LYS A 279 25.72 17.10 -13.21
N GLY A 280 25.94 15.99 -12.51
CA GLY A 280 27.13 15.78 -11.68
C GLY A 280 28.43 15.91 -12.49
N PRO A 281 29.59 16.12 -11.83
CA PRO A 281 30.83 16.51 -12.49
C PRO A 281 31.45 15.32 -13.23
N SER A 282 31.70 15.47 -14.52
CA SER A 282 32.40 14.49 -15.34
C SER A 282 33.82 14.96 -15.66
N GLU A 283 34.82 14.19 -15.19
CA GLU A 283 36.21 14.20 -15.65
C GLU A 283 36.34 13.87 -17.15
N GLY A 284 37.44 14.31 -17.80
CA GLY A 284 37.94 13.65 -19.03
C GLY A 284 38.32 14.52 -20.23
N TYR A 285 39.40 15.28 -20.07
CA TYR A 285 40.40 15.81 -21.04
C TYR A 285 40.43 15.29 -22.51
N ARG A 286 40.50 16.22 -23.51
CA ARG A 286 41.66 16.36 -24.45
C ARG A 286 41.55 17.65 -25.31
N SER A 287 42.44 18.60 -25.06
CA SER A 287 42.64 19.81 -25.86
C SER A 287 43.68 19.57 -26.97
N SER A 288 43.37 19.97 -28.20
CA SER A 288 44.34 19.97 -29.31
C SER A 288 45.07 21.31 -29.35
N TYR A 289 46.35 21.33 -29.00
CA TYR A 289 47.27 22.43 -29.31
C TYR A 289 47.78 22.28 -30.75
N SER A 290 47.76 23.37 -31.52
CA SER A 290 48.64 23.55 -32.68
C SER A 290 49.86 24.39 -32.25
N PRO A 291 51.10 24.00 -32.58
CA PRO A 291 52.27 24.82 -32.33
C PRO A 291 52.43 25.86 -33.44
N VAL A 292 52.66 27.12 -33.07
CA VAL A 292 53.07 28.18 -33.99
C VAL A 292 54.59 28.09 -34.14
N ASN A 293 55.08 27.98 -35.36
CA ASN A 293 56.51 28.06 -35.69
C ASN A 293 56.81 29.45 -36.26
N PHE A 294 57.78 30.11 -35.61
CA PHE A 294 58.50 31.36 -35.94
C PHE A 294 57.68 32.64 -36.11
#